data_AF-X1QHV1-F1
#
_entry.id   AF-X1QHV1-F1
#
_cell.length_a   1.000
_cell.length_b   1.000
_cell.length_c   1.000
_cell.angle_alpha   90.00
_cell.angle_beta   90.00
_cell.angle_gamma   90.00
#
_symmetry.space_group_name_H-M   'P 1'
#
loop_
_entity.id
_entity.type
_entity.pdbx_description
1 polymer ?
#
loop_
_entity_poly.entity_id
_entity_poly.type
_entity_poly.pdbx_seq_one_letter_code
_entity_poly.pdbx_strand_id
1 'polypeptide(L)'
;MAQCKMCGQKGFFLSVSEDGLCKSCESIVVMDIQQRVRIINDCIKLVNESKNMSTQLSRYDLLREHAQALLEYEHKGIPTVSPSPSQFLSAHQIFL
;
A
#
# COMPACT_ATOMS: atom_id res chain seq x y z
N MET A 1 11.22 -8.02 23.58
CA MET A 1 11.19 -6.54 23.61
C MET A 1 10.45 -6.08 22.38
N ALA A 2 9.52 -5.13 22.50
CA ALA A 2 8.80 -4.63 21.33
C ALA A 2 9.78 -4.01 20.32
N GLN A 3 9.47 -4.16 19.03
CA GLN A 3 10.20 -3.57 17.93
C GLN A 3 9.21 -3.01 16.91
N CYS A 4 9.38 -1.75 16.50
CA CYS A 4 8.60 -1.19 15.42
C CYS A 4 9.01 -1.81 14.08
N LYS A 5 8.06 -2.37 13.31
CA LYS A 5 8.30 -2.96 11.98
C LYS A 5 8.73 -1.92 10.94
N MET A 6 8.31 -0.66 11.09
CA MET A 6 8.62 0.41 10.14
C MET A 6 10.02 1.00 10.36
N CYS A 7 10.27 1.61 11.52
CA CYS A 7 11.52 2.32 11.81
C CYS A 7 12.59 1.47 12.52
N GLY A 8 12.25 0.24 12.95
CA GLY A 8 13.18 -0.66 13.62
C GLY A 8 13.51 -0.31 15.08
N GLN A 9 12.94 0.77 15.63
CA GLN A 9 13.16 1.15 17.04
C GLN A 9 12.79 0.01 17.98
N LYS A 10 13.61 -0.20 19.01
CA LYS A 10 13.46 -1.22 20.06
C LYS A 10 13.60 -0.55 21.43
N GLY A 11 12.85 -1.01 22.42
CA GLY A 11 13.05 -0.57 23.81
C GLY A 11 12.20 -1.34 24.79
N PHE A 12 12.64 -1.45 26.04
CA PHE A 12 11.85 -2.10 27.10
C PHE A 12 10.55 -1.35 27.37
N PHE A 13 10.56 -0.03 27.25
CA PHE A 13 9.39 0.86 27.39
C PHE A 13 8.74 1.24 26.05
N LEU A 14 9.19 0.67 24.94
CA LEU A 14 8.55 0.90 23.65
C LEU A 14 7.26 0.08 23.59
N SER A 15 6.13 0.74 23.29
CA SER A 15 4.90 0.06 22.90
C SER A 15 4.73 0.11 21.38
N VAL A 16 4.12 -0.93 20.84
CA VAL A 16 3.73 -1.01 19.44
C VAL A 16 2.25 -1.40 19.35
N SER A 17 1.59 -1.01 18.26
CA SER A 17 0.22 -1.39 17.95
C SER A 17 0.10 -2.88 17.59
N GLU A 18 -1.13 -3.34 17.34
CA GLU A 18 -1.39 -4.72 16.87
C GLU A 18 -0.64 -5.03 15.55
N ASP A 19 -0.48 -4.02 14.69
CA ASP A 19 0.28 -4.13 13.45
C ASP A 19 1.80 -4.08 13.67
N GLY A 20 2.27 -3.83 14.89
CA GLY A 20 3.68 -3.78 15.25
C GLY A 20 4.34 -2.44 14.95
N LEU A 21 3.58 -1.33 15.00
CA LEU A 21 4.08 0.03 14.76
C LEU A 21 4.16 0.84 16.05
N CYS A 22 5.22 1.62 16.23
CA CYS A 22 5.23 2.63 17.28
C CYS A 22 4.25 3.77 16.92
N LYS A 23 3.77 4.52 17.92
CA LYS A 23 2.73 5.56 17.75
C LYS A 23 3.02 6.57 16.63
N SER A 24 4.29 6.97 16.46
CA SER A 24 4.69 7.90 15.40
C SER A 24 4.61 7.26 14.02
N CYS A 25 5.14 6.04 13.85
CA CYS A 25 5.05 5.32 12.59
C CYS A 25 3.62 4.93 12.24
N GLU A 26 2.82 4.51 13.23
CA GLU A 26 1.42 4.12 13.03
C GLU A 26 0.62 5.24 12.38
N SER A 27 0.69 6.46 12.91
CA SER A 27 -0.05 7.61 12.36
C SER A 27 0.35 7.90 10.91
N ILE A 28 1.65 7.84 10.60
CA ILE A 28 2.17 8.12 9.25
C ILE A 28 1.77 7.01 8.28
N VAL A 29 1.96 5.75 8.66
CA VAL A 29 1.69 4.59 7.81
C VAL A 29 0.21 4.45 7.53
N VAL A 30 -0.66 4.62 8.53
CA VAL A 30 -2.12 4.57 8.34
C VAL A 30 -2.58 5.67 7.38
N MET A 31 -2.06 6.89 7.52
CA MET A 31 -2.39 7.99 6.60
C MET A 31 -1.95 7.70 5.17
N ASP A 32 -0.72 7.23 4.97
CA ASP A 32 -0.20 6.89 3.63
C ASP A 32 -1.00 5.75 2.99
N ILE A 33 -1.28 4.67 3.73
CA ILE A 33 -2.12 3.55 3.25
C ILE A 33 -3.49 4.07 2.82
N GLN A 34 -4.17 4.86 3.66
CA GLN A 34 -5.50 5.40 3.34
C GLN A 34 -5.49 6.27 2.09
N GLN A 35 -4.47 7.13 1.93
CA GLN A 35 -4.32 7.96 0.74
C GLN A 35 -4.11 7.12 -0.51
N ARG A 36 -3.23 6.13 -0.47
CA ARG A 36 -2.95 5.25 -1.61
C ARG A 36 -4.17 4.42 -2.00
N VAL A 37 -4.90 3.89 -1.02
CA VAL A 37 -6.15 3.15 -1.25
C VAL A 37 -7.17 4.00 -1.99
N ARG A 38 -7.35 5.27 -1.60
CA ARG A 38 -8.23 6.19 -2.33
C ARG A 38 -7.81 6.33 -3.79
N ILE A 39 -6.53 6.59 -4.05
CA ILE A 39 -6.03 6.78 -5.41
C ILE A 39 -6.18 5.51 -6.25
N ILE A 40 -5.89 4.34 -5.68
CA ILE A 40 -6.07 3.04 -6.35
C ILE A 40 -7.54 2.85 -6.75
N ASN A 41 -8.47 3.09 -5.82
CA ASN A 41 -9.90 2.96 -6.10
C ASN A 41 -10.37 3.93 -7.19
N ASP A 42 -9.89 5.17 -7.18
CA ASP A 42 -10.19 6.16 -8.22
C ASP A 42 -9.61 5.73 -9.58
N CYS A 43 -8.41 5.16 -9.61
CA CYS A 43 -7.82 4.62 -10.83
C CYS A 43 -8.64 3.46 -11.39
N ILE A 44 -9.04 2.49 -10.56
CA ILE A 44 -9.89 1.36 -10.95
C ILE A 44 -11.20 1.87 -11.58
N LYS A 45 -11.84 2.85 -10.93
CA LYS A 45 -13.07 3.47 -11.45
C LYS A 45 -12.84 4.09 -12.83
N LEU A 46 -11.80 4.91 -13.00
CA LEU A 46 -11.51 5.58 -14.26
C LEU A 46 -11.12 4.62 -15.38
N VAL A 47 -10.40 3.55 -15.06
CA VAL A 47 -10.08 2.48 -16.03
C VAL A 47 -11.37 1.85 -16.56
N ASN A 48 -12.31 1.54 -15.67
CA ASN A 48 -13.57 0.89 -16.03
C ASN A 48 -14.53 1.81 -16.80
N GLU A 49 -14.52 3.11 -16.52
CA GLU A 49 -15.45 4.09 -17.12
C GLU A 49 -14.91 4.73 -18.42
N SER A 50 -13.60 4.83 -18.56
CA SER A 50 -12.98 5.49 -19.72
C SER A 50 -13.08 4.65 -21.00
N LYS A 51 -13.45 5.29 -22.11
CA LYS A 51 -13.34 4.72 -23.46
C LYS A 51 -12.00 5.04 -24.14
N ASN A 52 -11.21 5.92 -23.53
CA ASN A 52 -9.92 6.33 -24.05
C ASN A 52 -8.83 5.39 -23.50
N MET A 53 -8.24 4.61 -24.40
CA MET A 53 -7.18 3.63 -24.09
C MET A 53 -5.94 4.28 -23.47
N SER A 54 -5.54 5.48 -23.94
CA SER A 54 -4.40 6.21 -23.36
C SER A 54 -4.69 6.61 -21.91
N THR A 55 -5.93 7.04 -21.62
CA THR A 55 -6.34 7.33 -20.25
C THR A 55 -6.31 6.08 -19.38
N GLN A 56 -6.83 4.95 -19.87
CA GLN A 56 -6.80 3.67 -19.14
C GLN A 56 -5.37 3.27 -18.80
N LEU A 57 -4.46 3.30 -19.78
CA LEU A 57 -3.05 2.93 -19.58
C LEU A 57 -2.39 3.82 -18.52
N SER A 58 -2.54 5.15 -18.62
CA SER A 58 -1.96 6.08 -17.63
C SER A 58 -2.50 5.85 -16.20
N ARG A 59 -3.73 5.33 -16.07
CA ARG A 59 -4.32 5.01 -14.76
C ARG A 59 -3.83 3.66 -14.25
N TYR A 60 -3.59 2.68 -15.13
CA TYR A 60 -2.92 1.44 -14.74
C TYR A 60 -1.50 1.69 -14.24
N ASP A 61 -0.74 2.57 -14.90
CA ASP A 61 0.61 2.94 -14.46
C ASP A 61 0.59 3.56 -13.06
N LEU A 62 -0.27 4.57 -12.86
CA LEU A 62 -0.42 5.22 -11.55
C LEU A 62 -0.89 4.25 -10.46
N LEU A 63 -1.83 3.38 -10.78
CA LEU A 63 -2.31 2.34 -9.87
C LEU A 63 -1.14 1.43 -9.46
N ARG A 64 -0.35 0.96 -10.43
CA ARG A 64 0.84 0.12 -10.20
C ARG A 64 1.86 0.81 -9.30
N GLU A 65 2.12 2.10 -9.48
CA GLU A 65 3.02 2.87 -8.61
C GLU A 65 2.54 2.87 -7.15
N HIS A 66 1.25 3.08 -6.91
CA HIS A 66 0.68 3.04 -5.57
C HIS A 66 0.69 1.64 -4.95
N ALA A 67 0.39 0.60 -5.73
CA ALA A 67 0.47 -0.78 -5.28
C ALA A 67 1.93 -1.17 -4.93
N GLN A 68 2.90 -0.72 -5.72
CA GLN A 68 4.33 -0.97 -5.45
C GLN A 68 4.79 -0.33 -4.14
N ALA A 69 4.28 0.85 -3.80
CA ALA A 69 4.59 1.47 -2.52
C ALA A 69 3.96 0.70 -1.34
N LEU A 70 2.72 0.20 -1.49
CA LEU A 70 2.09 -0.64 -0.47
C LEU A 70 2.82 -1.97 -0.26
N LEU A 71 3.51 -2.48 -1.28
CA LEU A 71 4.32 -3.69 -1.19
C LEU A 71 5.48 -3.54 -0.17
N GLU A 72 6.01 -2.33 0.03
CA GLU A 72 7.05 -2.10 1.06
C GLU A 72 6.53 -2.44 2.46
N TYR A 73 5.29 -2.06 2.76
CA TYR A 73 4.64 -2.39 4.03
C TYR A 73 4.39 -3.89 4.15
N GLU A 74 3.93 -4.55 3.08
CA GLU A 74 3.75 -6.01 3.06
C GLU A 74 5.06 -6.74 3.35
N HIS A 75 6.18 -6.33 2.74
CA HIS A 75 7.51 -6.90 3.01
C HIS A 75 7.97 -6.71 4.46
N LYS A 76 7.53 -5.64 5.11
CA LYS A 76 7.78 -5.39 6.55
C LYS A 76 6.79 -6.14 7.45
N GLY A 77 5.83 -6.88 6.89
CA GLY A 77 4.78 -7.58 7.64
C GLY A 77 3.74 -6.63 8.24
N ILE A 78 3.52 -5.47 7.61
CA ILE A 78 2.49 -4.49 7.97
C ILE A 78 1.31 -4.68 7.00
N PRO A 79 0.09 -4.96 7.50
CA PRO A 79 -1.07 -5.13 6.64
C PRO A 79 -1.48 -3.82 5.96
N THR A 80 -1.99 -3.91 4.73
CA THR A 80 -2.41 -2.74 3.94
C THR A 80 -3.80 -2.92 3.33
N VAL A 81 -3.91 -3.72 2.28
CA VAL A 81 -5.12 -3.92 1.46
C VAL A 81 -5.37 -5.40 1.19
N SER A 82 -6.60 -5.72 0.79
CA SER A 82 -7.00 -7.04 0.32
C SER A 82 -7.58 -6.93 -1.11
N PRO A 83 -7.12 -7.70 -2.10
CA PRO A 83 -6.00 -8.67 -2.03
C PRO A 83 -4.66 -7.97 -1.71
N SER A 84 -3.65 -8.72 -1.27
CA SER A 84 -2.37 -8.12 -0.87
C SER A 84 -1.70 -7.42 -2.06
N PRO A 85 -0.87 -6.39 -1.84
CA PRO A 85 -0.15 -5.71 -2.92
C PRO A 85 0.60 -6.65 -3.88
N SER A 86 1.28 -7.68 -3.36
CA SER A 86 1.96 -8.71 -4.17
C SER A 86 1.01 -9.52 -5.06
N GLN A 87 -0.14 -9.94 -4.52
CA GLN A 87 -1.20 -10.62 -5.27
C GLN A 87 -1.79 -9.70 -6.35
N PHE A 88 -2.00 -8.43 -6.00
CA PHE A 88 -2.52 -7.45 -6.93
C PHE A 88 -1.54 -7.23 -8.10
N LEU A 89 -0.26 -7.02 -7.81
CA LEU A 89 0.77 -6.76 -8.82
C LEU A 89 1.00 -7.97 -9.74
N SER A 90 1.01 -9.19 -9.19
CA SER A 90 1.17 -10.41 -10.00
C SER A 90 0.01 -10.63 -10.99
N ALA A 91 -1.24 -10.33 -10.59
CA ALA A 91 -2.39 -10.44 -11.48
C ALA A 91 -2.32 -9.49 -12.69
N HIS A 92 -1.59 -8.38 -12.58
CA HIS A 92 -1.48 -7.34 -13.62
C HIS A 92 -0.13 -7.33 -14.34
N GLN A 93 0.79 -8.23 -14.02
CA GLN A 93 2.04 -8.44 -14.76
C GLN A 93 1.84 -9.10 -16.14
N ILE A 94 0.68 -9.71 -16.38
CA ILE A 94 0.40 -10.48 -17.61
C ILE A 94 -0.02 -9.58 -18.79
N PHE A 95 -0.40 -8.33 -18.53
CA PHE A 95 -0.93 -7.40 -19.55
C PHE A 95 0.13 -6.48 -20.20
N LEU A 96 1.43 -6.73 -19.96
CA LEU A 96 2.55 -6.05 -20.62
C LEU A 96 3.47 -7.05 -21.32
#